data_AF-A0A3D6ANV5-F1
#
_entry.id   AF-A0A3D6ANV5-F1
#
_cell.length_a   1.000
_cell.length_b   1.000
_cell.length_c   1.000
_cell.angle_alpha   90.00
_cell.angle_beta   90.00
_cell.angle_gamma   90.00
#
_symmetry.space_group_name_H-M   'P 1'
#
loop_
_entity.id
_entity.type
_entity.pdbx_description
1 polymer ?
#
loop_
_entity_poly.entity_id
_entity_poly.type
_entity_poly.pdbx_seq_one_letter_code
_entity_poly.pdbx_strand_id
1 'polypeptide(L)'
;MPPRALSVSTFTVRCARNSRGNAGYRRNRLYGLSASHQADKLYLAIKYEVFDTGNNQRGSFSTDGNRSINLLGSYASGKNTIKLMLAKVENYGDHIVHLGIDHRLSDDLKVFAEYYREAETAALTLRRGGFDDFDASISGGRAIAIGVRYDF
;
A
#
# COMPACT_ATOMS: atom_id res chain seq x y z
N MET A 1 35.62 22.33 15.63
CA MET A 1 34.90 21.43 14.69
C MET A 1 33.60 21.02 15.33
N PRO A 2 32.42 21.29 14.74
CA PRO A 2 31.18 20.70 15.27
C PRO A 2 31.18 19.19 15.00
N PRO A 3 30.63 18.37 15.92
CA PRO A 3 30.57 16.93 15.74
C PRO A 3 29.68 16.57 14.53
N ARG A 4 30.15 15.65 13.69
CA ARG A 4 29.32 15.04 12.63
C ARG A 4 28.17 14.31 13.32
N ALA A 5 26.94 14.74 13.08
CA ALA A 5 25.76 14.00 13.50
C ALA A 5 25.84 12.58 12.89
N LEU A 6 25.85 11.57 13.75
CA LEU A 6 25.76 10.17 13.33
C LEU A 6 24.42 10.01 12.58
N SER A 7 24.49 9.61 11.31
CA SER A 7 23.31 9.25 10.53
C SER A 7 22.61 8.08 11.23
N VAL A 8 21.42 8.32 11.78
CA VAL A 8 20.63 7.29 12.41
C VAL A 8 20.05 6.42 11.30
N SER A 9 20.57 5.21 11.19
CA SER A 9 20.10 4.17 10.29
C SER A 9 19.38 3.11 11.10
N THR A 10 18.12 2.82 10.77
CA THR A 10 17.31 1.83 11.50
C THR A 10 16.77 0.79 10.54
N PHE A 11 17.10 -0.47 10.79
CA PHE A 11 16.55 -1.61 10.07
C PHE A 11 15.55 -2.36 10.95
N THR A 12 14.46 -2.84 10.37
CA THR A 12 13.42 -3.57 11.10
C THR A 12 12.90 -4.71 10.25
N VAL A 13 12.72 -5.88 10.85
CA VAL A 13 12.07 -7.05 10.25
C VAL A 13 10.90 -7.46 11.12
N ARG A 14 9.78 -7.80 10.51
CA ARG A 14 8.57 -8.26 11.21
C ARG A 14 7.96 -9.42 10.46
N CYS A 15 7.47 -10.40 11.19
CA CYS A 15 6.58 -11.42 10.68
C CYS A 15 5.23 -11.31 11.40
N ALA A 16 4.15 -11.66 10.71
CA ALA A 16 2.81 -11.61 11.25
C ALA A 16 1.97 -12.77 10.73
N ARG A 17 1.02 -13.20 11.56
CA ARG A 17 -0.04 -14.13 11.18
C ARG A 17 -1.37 -13.52 11.59
N ASN A 18 -2.28 -13.39 10.64
CA ASN A 18 -3.66 -12.97 10.88
C ASN A 18 -4.59 -14.15 10.66
N SER A 19 -5.36 -14.55 11.68
CA SER A 19 -6.38 -15.60 11.57
C SER A 19 -7.75 -14.94 11.56
N ARG A 20 -8.46 -15.02 10.42
CA ARG A 20 -9.70 -14.27 10.16
C ARG A 20 -10.98 -15.10 10.39
N GLY A 21 -10.88 -16.19 11.15
CA GLY A 21 -12.01 -17.08 11.45
C GLY A 21 -12.44 -17.96 10.26
N ASN A 22 -13.71 -18.38 10.24
CA ASN A 22 -14.27 -19.25 9.20
C ASN A 22 -15.17 -18.44 8.26
N ALA A 23 -14.60 -17.90 7.19
CA ALA A 23 -15.34 -17.15 6.16
C ALA A 23 -16.08 -18.06 5.15
N GLY A 24 -16.63 -19.19 5.61
CA GLY A 24 -17.27 -20.20 4.75
C GLY A 24 -16.32 -21.21 4.09
N TYR A 25 -15.00 -21.00 4.19
CA TYR A 25 -13.96 -21.83 3.56
C TYR A 25 -13.12 -22.65 4.57
N ARG A 26 -13.54 -22.76 5.83
CA ARG A 26 -12.83 -23.43 6.96
C ARG A 26 -11.51 -22.77 7.36
N ARG A 27 -10.54 -22.67 6.44
CA ARG A 27 -9.26 -21.97 6.64
C ARG A 27 -9.36 -20.54 6.11
N ASN A 28 -8.91 -19.58 6.89
CA ASN A 28 -8.73 -18.20 6.45
C ASN A 28 -7.64 -17.51 7.29
N ARG A 29 -6.40 -17.61 6.81
CA ARG A 29 -5.21 -17.06 7.44
C ARG A 29 -4.42 -16.26 6.40
N LEU A 30 -3.66 -15.30 6.91
CA LEU A 30 -2.69 -14.55 6.13
C LEU A 30 -1.36 -14.58 6.88
N TYR A 31 -0.30 -14.99 6.20
CA TYR A 31 1.06 -14.88 6.72
C TYR A 31 1.76 -13.73 6.02
N GLY A 32 2.46 -12.90 6.78
CA GLY A 32 3.16 -11.74 6.26
C GLY A 32 4.59 -11.66 6.77
N LEU A 33 5.50 -11.25 5.89
CA LEU A 33 6.86 -10.85 6.22
C LEU A 33 7.05 -9.42 5.71
N SER A 34 7.69 -8.57 6.52
CA SER A 34 8.07 -7.23 6.10
C SER A 34 9.45 -6.87 6.60
N ALA A 35 10.17 -6.07 5.82
CA ALA A 35 11.41 -5.44 6.21
C ALA A 35 11.37 -3.96 5.85
N SER A 36 12.00 -3.11 6.66
CA SER A 36 12.13 -1.69 6.37
C SER A 36 13.46 -1.13 6.84
N HIS A 37 13.92 -0.11 6.14
CA HIS A 37 15.16 0.59 6.42
C HIS A 37 14.94 2.10 6.34
N GLN A 38 15.20 2.80 7.43
CA GLN A 38 15.35 4.25 7.45
C GLN A 38 16.84 4.59 7.36
N ALA A 39 17.23 5.40 6.38
CA ALA A 39 18.58 5.93 6.20
C ALA A 39 18.51 7.43 5.93
N ASP A 40 18.70 8.25 6.99
CA ASP A 40 18.56 9.71 6.93
C ASP A 40 17.21 10.14 6.32
N LYS A 41 17.21 10.68 5.10
CA LYS A 41 16.03 11.15 4.38
C LYS A 41 15.30 10.07 3.61
N LEU A 42 15.92 8.92 3.39
CA LEU A 42 15.37 7.81 2.60
C LEU A 42 14.75 6.77 3.52
N TYR A 43 13.51 6.39 3.23
CA TYR A 43 12.85 5.23 3.81
C TYR A 43 12.51 4.22 2.71
N LEU A 44 12.82 2.95 2.93
CA LEU A 44 12.43 1.85 2.08
C LEU A 44 11.74 0.78 2.92
N ALA A 45 10.66 0.19 2.41
CA ALA A 45 9.99 -0.93 3.03
C ALA A 45 9.48 -1.92 1.99
N ILE A 46 9.54 -3.20 2.32
CA ILE A 46 8.98 -4.27 1.52
C ILE A 46 8.08 -5.13 2.40
N LYS A 47 6.96 -5.58 1.84
CA LYS A 47 6.04 -6.53 2.47
C LYS A 47 5.68 -7.63 1.48
N TYR A 48 5.64 -8.86 1.96
CA TYR A 48 5.20 -10.04 1.23
C TYR A 48 4.16 -10.80 2.06
N GLU A 49 3.03 -11.16 1.47
CA GLU A 49 1.96 -11.88 2.16
C GLU A 49 1.48 -13.08 1.34
N VAL A 50 1.06 -14.14 2.04
CA VAL A 50 0.49 -15.36 1.45
C VAL A 50 -0.83 -15.68 2.12
N PHE A 51 -1.85 -15.95 1.30
CA PHE A 51 -3.17 -16.40 1.73
C PHE A 51 -3.15 -17.91 1.98
N ASP A 52 -3.48 -18.33 3.19
CA ASP A 52 -3.76 -19.73 3.57
C ASP A 52 -5.26 -19.82 3.85
N THR A 53 -6.01 -20.19 2.82
CA THR A 53 -7.47 -20.27 2.89
C THR A 53 -7.96 -21.66 2.47
N GLY A 54 -9.26 -21.90 2.51
CA GLY A 54 -9.88 -23.04 1.83
C GLY A 54 -10.62 -22.64 0.56
N ASN A 55 -10.42 -21.41 0.07
CA ASN A 55 -11.09 -20.93 -1.12
C ASN A 55 -10.29 -21.36 -2.35
N ASN A 56 -10.88 -22.17 -3.22
CA ASN A 56 -10.26 -22.62 -4.47
C ASN A 56 -10.93 -21.99 -5.71
N GLN A 57 -11.76 -20.97 -5.53
CA GLN A 57 -12.40 -20.27 -6.64
C GLN A 57 -11.35 -19.53 -7.46
N ARG A 58 -11.28 -19.80 -8.76
CA ARG A 58 -10.38 -19.10 -9.67
C ARG A 58 -10.75 -17.62 -9.77
N GLY A 59 -9.76 -16.74 -9.74
CA GLY A 59 -9.96 -15.29 -9.86
C GLY A 59 -10.40 -14.58 -8.58
N SER A 60 -10.59 -15.30 -7.47
CA SER A 60 -10.86 -14.67 -6.18
C SER A 60 -9.58 -14.11 -5.56
N PHE A 61 -9.64 -12.91 -5.01
CA PHE A 61 -8.55 -12.33 -4.20
C PHE A 61 -8.13 -13.25 -3.04
N SER A 62 -9.09 -13.97 -2.46
CA SER A 62 -8.89 -14.80 -1.27
C SER A 62 -8.55 -16.26 -1.59
N THR A 63 -8.24 -16.59 -2.85
CA THR A 63 -7.85 -17.95 -3.25
C THR A 63 -6.63 -18.43 -2.47
N ASP A 64 -6.68 -19.70 -2.06
CA ASP A 64 -5.61 -20.34 -1.32
C ASP A 64 -4.30 -20.28 -2.12
N GLY A 65 -3.22 -19.89 -1.45
CA GLY A 65 -1.91 -19.72 -2.06
C GLY A 65 -1.68 -18.39 -2.79
N ASN A 66 -2.70 -17.52 -2.93
CA ASN A 66 -2.51 -16.18 -3.50
C ASN A 66 -1.46 -15.37 -2.72
N ARG A 67 -0.76 -14.50 -3.44
CA ARG A 67 0.37 -13.72 -2.92
C ARG A 67 0.19 -12.23 -3.18
N SER A 68 0.73 -11.45 -2.26
CA SER A 68 0.94 -10.02 -2.46
C SER A 68 2.38 -9.65 -2.16
N ILE A 69 2.92 -8.71 -2.93
CA ILE A 69 4.17 -8.03 -2.62
C ILE A 69 3.96 -6.52 -2.78
N ASN A 70 4.54 -5.76 -1.87
CA ASN A 70 4.45 -4.31 -1.85
C ASN A 70 5.83 -3.72 -1.49
N LEU A 71 6.33 -2.84 -2.34
CA LEU A 71 7.51 -2.04 -2.13
C LEU A 71 7.08 -0.59 -1.94
N LEU A 72 7.49 0.03 -0.84
CA LEU A 72 7.30 1.43 -0.52
C LEU A 72 8.67 2.12 -0.40
N GLY A 73 8.81 3.27 -1.04
CA GLY A 73 9.94 4.17 -0.85
C GLY A 73 9.45 5.59 -0.58
N SER A 74 10.17 6.31 0.28
CA SER A 74 9.96 7.75 0.42
C SER A 74 11.26 8.51 0.65
N TYR A 75 11.31 9.75 0.17
CA TYR A 75 12.46 10.62 0.30
C TYR A 75 12.04 12.01 0.78
N ALA A 76 12.59 12.45 1.91
CA ALA A 76 12.36 13.77 2.47
C ALA A 76 13.40 14.78 1.93
N SER A 77 12.92 15.85 1.29
CA SER A 77 13.75 16.96 0.79
C SER A 77 13.19 18.31 1.25
N GLY A 78 13.76 18.82 2.36
CA GLY A 78 13.34 20.08 2.97
C GLY A 78 11.91 19.99 3.51
N LYS A 79 10.99 20.76 2.92
CA LYS A 79 9.55 20.72 3.24
C LYS A 79 8.77 19.67 2.46
N ASN A 80 9.40 19.01 1.48
CA ASN A 80 8.73 18.06 0.60
C ASN A 80 9.05 16.62 0.98
N THR A 81 8.09 15.72 0.81
CA THR A 81 8.31 14.27 0.87
C THR A 81 7.73 13.64 -0.37
N ILE A 82 8.55 12.91 -1.13
CA ILE A 82 8.12 12.14 -2.30
C ILE A 82 7.92 10.70 -1.85
N LYS A 83 6.83 10.06 -2.28
CA LYS A 83 6.45 8.68 -1.92
C LYS A 83 6.17 7.88 -3.19
N LEU A 84 6.67 6.65 -3.26
CA LEU A 84 6.35 5.70 -4.32
C LEU A 84 6.02 4.35 -3.69
N MET A 85 4.86 3.81 -4.05
CA MET A 85 4.48 2.44 -3.74
C MET A 85 4.27 1.66 -5.05
N LEU A 86 4.89 0.48 -5.14
CA LEU A 86 4.69 -0.48 -6.20
C LEU A 86 4.20 -1.78 -5.57
N ALA A 87 3.10 -2.33 -6.05
CA ALA A 87 2.63 -3.61 -5.55
C ALA A 87 2.23 -4.54 -6.68
N LYS A 88 2.39 -5.83 -6.41
CA LYS A 88 1.76 -6.90 -7.18
C LYS A 88 0.88 -7.72 -6.27
N VAL A 89 -0.40 -7.85 -6.59
CA VAL A 89 -1.37 -8.57 -5.77
C VAL A 89 -2.20 -9.48 -6.67
N GLU A 90 -2.03 -10.79 -6.47
CA GLU A 90 -2.70 -11.79 -7.30
C GLU A 90 -4.23 -11.70 -7.13
N ASN A 91 -4.94 -11.68 -8.25
CA ASN A 91 -6.40 -11.59 -8.32
C ASN A 91 -7.00 -10.34 -7.63
N TYR A 92 -6.22 -9.26 -7.46
CA TYR A 92 -6.71 -7.98 -6.92
C TYR A 92 -5.81 -6.80 -7.33
N GLY A 93 -6.16 -6.10 -8.40
CA GLY A 93 -5.39 -4.96 -8.93
C GLY A 93 -4.24 -5.39 -9.84
N ASP A 94 -3.73 -6.61 -9.67
CA ASP A 94 -2.50 -7.16 -10.25
C ASP A 94 -1.34 -6.19 -10.02
N HIS A 95 -1.01 -5.31 -10.96
CA HIS A 95 0.04 -4.30 -10.78
C HIS A 95 -0.54 -2.95 -10.33
N ILE A 96 -0.06 -2.45 -9.18
CA ILE A 96 -0.47 -1.19 -8.57
C ILE A 96 0.72 -0.24 -8.49
N VAL A 97 0.48 1.02 -8.87
CA VAL A 97 1.42 2.14 -8.72
C VAL A 97 0.74 3.25 -7.95
N HIS A 98 1.37 3.73 -6.88
CA HIS A 98 0.92 4.90 -6.14
C HIS A 98 2.09 5.87 -5.95
N LEU A 99 1.99 7.04 -6.54
CA LEU A 99 2.98 8.12 -6.46
C LEU A 99 2.36 9.28 -5.68
N GLY A 100 3.12 9.87 -4.76
CA GLY A 100 2.66 11.01 -3.98
C GLY A 100 3.75 12.02 -3.69
N ILE A 101 3.34 13.27 -3.51
CA ILE A 101 4.17 14.33 -2.96
C ILE A 101 3.40 15.06 -1.87
N ASP A 102 4.05 15.23 -0.71
CA ASP A 102 3.57 16.03 0.40
C ASP A 102 4.43 17.28 0.51
N HIS A 103 3.82 18.44 0.76
CA HIS A 103 4.51 19.68 1.10
C HIS A 103 4.04 20.22 2.45
N ARG A 104 4.98 20.38 3.38
CA ARG A 104 4.73 20.83 4.75
C ARG A 104 4.67 22.36 4.82
N LEU A 105 3.50 22.90 5.18
CA LEU A 105 3.29 24.33 5.41
C LEU A 105 3.69 24.75 6.83
N SER A 106 3.29 23.96 7.83
CA SER A 106 3.70 24.06 9.23
C SER A 106 3.90 22.65 9.81
N ASP A 107 4.26 22.51 11.08
CA ASP A 107 4.41 21.19 11.70
C ASP A 107 3.12 20.36 11.67
N ASP A 108 1.98 21.05 11.70
CA ASP A 108 0.64 20.45 11.78
C ASP A 108 -0.13 20.47 10.46
N LEU A 109 0.32 21.23 9.45
CA LEU A 109 -0.39 21.43 8.18
C LEU A 109 0.44 21.02 6.97
N LYS A 110 -0.12 20.16 6.10
CA LYS A 110 0.49 19.73 4.84
C LYS A 110 -0.50 19.76 3.70
N VAL A 111 -0.03 20.07 2.50
CA VAL A 111 -0.76 19.82 1.25
C VAL A 111 -0.18 18.58 0.57
N PHE A 112 -1.00 17.86 -0.18
CA PHE A 112 -0.54 16.69 -0.91
C PHE A 112 -1.15 16.61 -2.31
N ALA A 113 -0.43 15.94 -3.20
CA ALA A 113 -0.93 15.49 -4.49
C ALA A 113 -0.50 14.03 -4.71
N GLU A 114 -1.45 13.19 -5.09
CA GLU A 114 -1.27 11.75 -5.23
C GLU A 114 -1.86 11.24 -6.54
N TYR A 115 -1.19 10.28 -7.15
CA TYR A 115 -1.62 9.54 -8.33
C TYR A 115 -1.62 8.05 -8.02
N TYR A 116 -2.76 7.41 -8.23
CA TYR A 116 -2.93 5.98 -8.05
C TYR A 116 -3.31 5.34 -9.38
N ARG A 117 -2.77 4.16 -9.66
CA ARG A 117 -3.16 3.31 -10.78
C ARG A 117 -3.12 1.84 -10.39
N GLU A 118 -4.06 1.08 -10.91
CA GLU A 118 -4.08 -0.38 -10.87
C GLU A 118 -4.39 -0.96 -12.27
N ALA A 119 -3.97 -2.20 -12.51
CA ALA A 119 -4.08 -2.83 -13.82
C ALA A 119 -5.41 -3.55 -14.02
N GLU A 120 -5.85 -4.35 -13.04
CA GLU A 120 -6.95 -5.30 -13.27
C GLU A 120 -8.20 -5.12 -12.40
N THR A 121 -8.09 -4.58 -11.19
CA THR A 121 -9.27 -4.29 -10.34
C THR A 121 -9.69 -2.84 -10.54
N ALA A 122 -10.96 -2.53 -10.29
CA ALA A 122 -11.45 -1.16 -10.19
C ALA A 122 -11.82 -0.89 -8.73
N ALA A 123 -10.82 -0.70 -7.86
CA ALA A 123 -10.99 -0.20 -6.51
C ALA A 123 -11.57 1.23 -6.51
N LEU A 124 -11.44 1.94 -7.64
CA LEU A 124 -11.97 3.27 -7.87
C LEU A 124 -13.03 3.23 -8.98
N THR A 125 -14.31 3.23 -8.59
CA THR A 125 -15.42 3.33 -9.54
C THR A 125 -15.64 4.80 -9.93
N LEU A 126 -15.91 5.07 -11.21
CA LEU A 126 -16.16 6.42 -11.73
C LEU A 126 -17.52 6.99 -11.27
N ARG A 127 -18.38 6.18 -10.65
CA ARG A 127 -19.75 6.55 -10.25
C ARG A 127 -20.01 6.26 -8.77
N ARG A 128 -20.70 7.19 -8.12
CA ARG A 128 -21.22 7.04 -6.75
C ARG A 128 -22.51 6.22 -6.79
N GLY A 129 -22.39 4.89 -6.68
CA GLY A 129 -23.54 4.02 -6.42
C GLY A 129 -23.22 2.79 -5.57
N GLY A 130 -21.99 2.68 -5.04
CA GLY A 130 -21.60 1.55 -4.21
C GLY A 130 -21.65 0.23 -4.99
N PHE A 131 -22.22 -0.82 -4.38
CA PHE A 131 -22.33 -2.15 -4.98
C PHE A 131 -23.31 -2.19 -6.16
N ASP A 132 -24.33 -1.32 -6.17
CA ASP A 132 -25.38 -1.29 -7.20
C ASP A 132 -24.86 -0.76 -8.55
N ASP A 133 -23.82 0.09 -8.51
CA ASP A 133 -23.10 0.62 -9.68
C ASP A 133 -21.75 -0.10 -9.90
N PHE A 134 -21.49 -1.20 -9.18
CA PHE A 134 -20.28 -1.99 -9.38
C PHE A 134 -20.41 -2.83 -10.65
N ASP A 135 -19.92 -2.28 -11.75
CA ASP A 135 -19.75 -3.05 -12.97
C ASP A 135 -18.52 -3.95 -12.84
N ALA A 136 -18.79 -5.24 -12.55
CA ALA A 136 -17.78 -6.28 -12.42
C ALA A 136 -16.98 -6.55 -13.70
N SER A 137 -17.37 -5.97 -14.85
CA SER A 137 -16.60 -6.04 -16.09
C SER A 137 -15.54 -4.94 -16.21
N ILE A 138 -15.60 -3.89 -15.38
CA ILE A 138 -14.60 -2.82 -15.36
C ILE A 138 -13.33 -3.34 -14.69
N SER A 139 -12.21 -3.14 -15.37
CA SER A 139 -10.89 -3.64 -14.98
C SER A 139 -9.87 -2.50 -15.04
N GLY A 140 -9.06 -2.39 -13.99
CA GLY A 140 -8.08 -1.32 -13.83
C GLY A 140 -8.69 0.01 -13.39
N GLY A 141 -7.83 1.00 -13.18
CA GLY A 141 -8.27 2.32 -12.75
C GLY A 141 -7.11 3.29 -12.57
N ARG A 142 -7.44 4.59 -12.59
CA ARG A 142 -6.51 5.65 -12.17
C ARG A 142 -7.25 6.75 -11.44
N ALA A 143 -6.62 7.31 -10.41
CA ALA A 143 -7.11 8.49 -9.71
C ALA A 143 -5.98 9.48 -9.49
N ILE A 144 -6.38 10.76 -9.43
CA ILE A 144 -5.56 11.85 -8.93
C ILE A 144 -6.30 12.44 -7.74
N ALA A 145 -5.60 12.62 -6.63
CA ALA A 145 -6.10 13.29 -5.44
C ALA A 145 -5.21 14.49 -5.11
N ILE A 146 -5.83 15.59 -4.71
CA ILE A 146 -5.14 16.78 -4.19
C ILE A 146 -5.89 17.19 -2.93
N GLY A 147 -5.15 17.51 -1.88
CA GLY A 147 -5.79 17.84 -0.61
C GLY A 147 -4.88 18.46 0.42
N VAL A 148 -5.44 18.58 1.61
CA VAL A 148 -4.81 19.16 2.80
C VAL A 148 -4.96 18.15 3.93
N ARG A 149 -3.93 18.01 4.75
CA ARG A 149 -3.96 17.28 6.03
C ARG A 149 -3.58 18.23 7.15
N TYR A 150 -4.43 18.25 8.18
CA TYR A 150 -4.19 18.97 9.42
C TYR A 150 -4.20 17.98 10.59
N ASP A 151 -3.14 17.95 11.39
CA ASP A 151 -3.03 17.15 12.61
C ASP A 151 -3.33 18.06 13.81
N PHE A 152 -4.35 17.74 14.64
CA PHE A 152 -4.85 18.58 15.76
C PHE A 152 -4.31 18.18 17.13
#